data_AF-A0AAX6FD61-F1
#
_entry.id   AF-A0AAX6FD61-F1
#
_cell.length_a   1.000
_cell.length_b   1.000
_cell.length_c   1.000
_cell.angle_alpha   90.00
_cell.angle_beta   90.00
_cell.angle_gamma   90.00
#
_symmetry.space_group_name_H-M   'P 1'
#
loop_
_entity.id
_entity.type
_entity.pdbx_description
1 polymer ?
#
loop_
_entity_poly.entity_id
_entity_poly.type
_entity_poly.pdbx_seq_one_letter_code
_entity_poly.pdbx_strand_id
1 'polypeptide(L)'
;MFLLCSLFPEDWEIDIIELFRYIVGEGILRHVYSMEGAWNIVCRLLDELKDCCLLLEGKDSEHFKMHDVVRDGAIWISSDKTYGFYGFANKGLRRWPEISQVDECQRISFMGNSFDSLPAEPLVFPKLRTLILKEDGISTIPDRFFQGMEALLVLDLRSVRVASLPSSFRCLVRLKALFLSRSPWVDFDVTSLSLIGELKKLEILQLEEFEFGTVPKEFGNLTKLRCLDLLRCREGYRET
;
A
#
# COMPACT_ATOMS: atom_id res chain seq x y z
N MET A 1 13.70 -5.80 4.52
CA MET A 1 12.51 -6.51 5.00
C MET A 1 12.17 -6.12 6.43
N PHE A 2 13.09 -6.32 7.39
CA PHE A 2 12.92 -5.91 8.79
C PHE A 2 12.27 -4.52 8.98
N LEU A 3 12.85 -3.45 8.40
CA LEU A 3 12.29 -2.08 8.50
C LEU A 3 10.92 -1.90 7.81
N LEU A 4 10.54 -2.76 6.84
CA LEU A 4 9.20 -2.69 6.26
C LEU A 4 8.15 -3.24 7.22
N CYS A 5 8.50 -4.24 8.03
CA CYS A 5 7.59 -4.81 9.02
C CYS A 5 7.17 -3.75 10.07
N SER A 6 8.01 -2.74 10.33
CA SER A 6 7.66 -1.66 11.26
C SER A 6 6.69 -0.63 10.69
N LEU A 7 6.30 -0.74 9.42
CA LEU A 7 5.21 0.05 8.83
C LEU A 7 3.82 -0.42 9.29
N PHE A 8 3.71 -1.61 9.87
CA PHE A 8 2.47 -2.13 10.43
C PHE A 8 2.31 -1.68 11.90
N PRO A 9 1.09 -1.71 12.45
CA PRO A 9 0.85 -1.45 13.87
C PRO A 9 1.62 -2.40 14.80
N GLU A 10 1.70 -2.02 16.08
CA GLU A 10 2.22 -2.87 17.15
C GLU A 10 1.41 -4.17 17.25
N ASP A 11 2.10 -5.32 17.38
CA ASP A 11 1.53 -6.67 17.48
C ASP A 11 0.56 -7.08 16.35
N TRP A 12 0.62 -6.37 15.22
CA TRP A 12 -0.21 -6.64 14.05
C TRP A 12 0.08 -8.01 13.45
N GLU A 13 -0.97 -8.76 13.10
CA GLU A 13 -0.87 -10.01 12.32
C GLU A 13 -0.57 -9.65 10.87
N ILE A 14 0.70 -9.56 10.51
CA ILE A 14 1.13 -9.22 9.15
C ILE A 14 0.97 -10.44 8.27
N ASP A 15 0.18 -10.30 7.21
CA ASP A 15 0.04 -11.30 6.15
C ASP A 15 1.33 -11.33 5.30
N ILE A 16 1.92 -12.51 5.13
CA ILE A 16 3.16 -12.68 4.37
C ILE A 16 3.00 -12.30 2.88
N ILE A 17 1.84 -12.56 2.29
CA ILE A 17 1.51 -12.21 0.90
C ILE A 17 1.42 -10.68 0.76
N GLU A 18 0.81 -10.00 1.74
CA GLU A 18 0.76 -8.54 1.79
C GLU A 18 2.18 -7.95 1.80
N LEU A 19 3.04 -8.38 2.73
CA LEU A 19 4.43 -7.90 2.80
C LEU A 19 5.22 -8.25 1.53
N PHE A 20 5.05 -9.46 1.01
CA PHE A 20 5.68 -9.91 -0.24
C PHE A 20 5.34 -8.96 -1.41
N ARG A 21 4.06 -8.62 -1.57
CA ARG A 21 3.61 -7.73 -2.65
C ARG A 21 4.19 -6.32 -2.49
N TYR A 22 4.33 -5.80 -1.27
CA TYR A 22 5.04 -4.52 -1.02
C TYR A 22 6.52 -4.61 -1.43
N ILE A 23 7.21 -5.68 -1.05
CA ILE A 23 8.64 -5.91 -1.36
C ILE A 23 8.88 -5.98 -2.88
N VAL A 24 8.03 -6.70 -3.60
CA VAL A 24 8.10 -6.81 -5.06
C VAL A 24 7.74 -5.49 -5.73
N GLY A 25 6.65 -4.83 -5.30
CA GLY A 25 6.23 -3.53 -5.82
C GLY A 25 7.30 -2.46 -5.67
N GLU A 26 8.00 -2.42 -4.53
CA GLU A 26 9.14 -1.53 -4.36
C GLU A 26 10.38 -1.96 -5.17
N GLY A 27 10.46 -3.19 -5.66
CA GLY A 27 11.64 -3.72 -6.33
C GLY A 27 12.86 -3.81 -5.40
N ILE A 28 12.65 -4.17 -4.13
CA ILE A 28 13.73 -4.30 -3.14
C ILE A 28 14.66 -5.47 -3.49
N LEU A 29 14.09 -6.56 -4.00
CA LEU A 29 14.83 -7.75 -4.39
C LEU A 29 15.55 -7.52 -5.72
N ARG A 30 16.85 -7.26 -5.66
CA ARG A 30 17.69 -7.08 -6.86
C ARG A 30 17.97 -8.42 -7.53
N HIS A 31 18.01 -8.42 -8.86
CA HIS A 31 18.36 -9.59 -9.68
C HIS A 31 17.39 -10.78 -9.55
N VAL A 32 16.13 -10.53 -9.15
CA VAL A 32 15.08 -11.53 -9.09
C VAL A 32 14.03 -11.23 -10.16
N TYR A 33 13.81 -12.18 -11.06
CA TYR A 33 12.96 -11.96 -12.24
C TYR A 33 11.63 -12.71 -12.19
N SER A 34 11.48 -13.71 -11.30
CA SER A 34 10.24 -14.49 -11.12
C SER A 34 9.58 -14.22 -9.78
N MET A 35 8.25 -14.33 -9.74
CA MET A 35 7.46 -14.21 -8.50
C MET A 35 7.81 -15.32 -7.51
N GLU A 36 7.99 -16.55 -7.99
CA GLU A 36 8.39 -17.69 -7.16
C GLU A 36 9.79 -17.48 -6.54
N GLY A 37 10.76 -16.99 -7.32
CA GLY A 37 12.10 -16.69 -6.79
C GLY A 37 12.05 -15.58 -5.74
N ALA A 38 11.22 -14.56 -5.97
CA ALA A 38 11.00 -13.49 -5.00
C ALA A 38 10.35 -14.03 -3.72
N TRP A 39 9.36 -14.91 -3.85
CA TRP A 39 8.66 -15.53 -2.74
C TRP A 39 9.60 -16.35 -1.87
N ASN A 40 10.39 -17.24 -2.48
CA ASN A 40 11.36 -18.06 -1.77
C ASN A 40 12.40 -17.22 -1.01
N ILE A 41 12.80 -16.08 -1.55
CA ILE A 41 13.69 -15.14 -0.84
C ILE A 41 12.99 -14.49 0.35
N VAL A 42 11.73 -14.07 0.21
CA VAL A 42 10.96 -13.49 1.31
C VAL A 42 10.73 -14.51 2.42
N CYS A 43 10.34 -15.75 2.11
CA CYS A 43 10.17 -16.80 3.11
C CYS A 43 11.47 -17.09 3.87
N ARG A 44 12.59 -17.25 3.16
CA ARG A 44 13.89 -17.47 3.81
C ARG A 44 14.29 -16.30 4.71
N LEU A 45 14.12 -15.05 4.25
CA LEU A 45 14.40 -13.88 5.09
C LEU A 45 13.46 -13.81 6.30
N LEU A 46 12.24 -14.33 6.19
CA LEU A 46 11.26 -14.34 7.27
C LEU A 46 11.71 -15.33 8.35
N ASP A 47 12.10 -16.54 7.94
CA ASP A 47 12.65 -17.56 8.83
C ASP A 47 13.93 -17.05 9.52
N GLU A 48 14.85 -16.43 8.77
CA GLU A 48 16.07 -15.83 9.34
C GLU A 48 15.77 -14.76 10.41
N LEU A 49 14.76 -13.91 10.20
CA LEU A 49 14.36 -12.90 11.17
C LEU A 49 13.64 -13.49 12.39
N LYS A 50 12.85 -14.57 12.20
CA LYS A 50 12.23 -15.31 13.31
C LYS A 50 13.29 -16.02 14.16
N ASP A 51 14.27 -16.65 13.54
CA ASP A 51 15.41 -17.30 14.20
C ASP A 51 16.25 -16.31 15.01
N CYS A 52 16.33 -15.04 14.56
CA CYS A 52 16.96 -13.95 15.30
C CYS A 52 16.07 -13.33 16.39
N CYS A 53 14.88 -13.87 16.64
CA CYS A 53 13.86 -13.31 17.55
C CYS A 53 13.44 -11.87 17.20
N LEU A 54 13.61 -11.45 15.95
CA LEU A 54 13.20 -10.12 15.46
C LEU A 54 11.75 -10.12 14.95
N LEU A 55 11.21 -11.29 14.63
CA LEU A 55 9.82 -11.52 14.28
C LEU A 55 9.28 -12.72 15.06
N LEU A 56 7.97 -12.73 15.29
CA LEU A 56 7.27 -13.78 16.03
C LEU A 56 6.33 -14.54 15.09
N GLU A 57 5.99 -15.77 15.47
CA GLU A 57 4.89 -16.50 14.83
C GLU A 57 3.57 -15.75 14.98
N GLY A 58 2.74 -15.79 13.93
CA GLY A 58 1.41 -15.20 13.93
C GLY A 58 0.33 -16.20 14.32
N LYS A 59 -0.93 -15.83 14.06
CA LYS A 59 -2.10 -16.68 14.33
C LYS A 59 -2.14 -17.97 13.51
N ASP A 60 -1.49 -18.01 12.35
CA ASP A 60 -1.42 -19.15 11.44
C ASP A 60 -0.12 -19.08 10.60
N SER A 61 0.08 -20.04 9.68
CA SER A 61 1.29 -20.13 8.86
C SER A 61 1.48 -19.00 7.85
N GLU A 62 0.44 -18.22 7.56
CA GLU A 62 0.47 -17.09 6.62
C GLU A 62 0.70 -15.76 7.34
N HIS A 63 0.72 -15.75 8.68
CA HIS A 63 0.87 -14.55 9.47
C HIS A 63 2.08 -14.59 10.40
N PHE A 64 2.63 -13.41 10.67
CA PHE A 64 3.72 -13.22 11.62
C PHE A 64 3.59 -11.83 12.27
N LYS A 65 4.37 -11.58 13.32
CA LYS A 65 4.33 -10.30 14.06
C LYS A 65 5.70 -9.71 14.29
N MET A 66 5.72 -8.42 14.60
CA MET A 66 6.85 -7.74 15.21
C MET A 66 6.43 -7.22 16.59
N HIS A 67 7.14 -7.66 17.63
CA HIS A 67 6.92 -7.21 19.00
C HIS A 67 7.14 -5.68 19.09
N ASP A 68 6.35 -4.99 19.92
CA ASP A 68 6.40 -3.53 20.09
C ASP A 68 7.83 -2.96 20.32
N VAL A 69 8.62 -3.54 21.23
CA VAL A 69 10.01 -3.13 21.51
C VAL A 69 10.92 -3.27 20.28
N VAL A 70 10.78 -4.38 19.53
CA VAL A 70 11.57 -4.61 18.31
C VAL A 70 11.15 -3.63 17.22
N ARG A 71 9.84 -3.35 17.13
CA ARG A 71 9.27 -2.37 16.21
C ARG A 71 9.75 -0.96 16.52
N ASP A 72 9.78 -0.55 17.79
CA ASP A 72 10.30 0.75 18.18
C ASP A 72 11.78 0.88 17.85
N GLY A 73 12.56 -0.19 18.06
CA GLY A 73 13.94 -0.28 17.59
C GLY A 73 14.07 -0.12 16.07
N ALA A 74 13.22 -0.78 15.30
CA ALA A 74 13.18 -0.65 13.84
C ALA A 74 12.80 0.78 13.40
N ILE A 75 11.79 1.38 14.02
CA ILE A 75 11.38 2.77 13.75
C ILE A 75 12.54 3.72 14.07
N TRP A 76 13.20 3.53 15.21
CA TRP A 76 14.36 4.33 15.61
C TRP A 76 15.50 4.23 14.60
N ILE A 77 15.89 3.02 14.18
CA ILE A 77 16.90 2.81 13.12
C ILE A 77 16.47 3.53 11.83
N SER A 78 15.18 3.45 11.51
CA SER A 78 14.62 3.99 10.27
C SER A 78 14.46 5.51 10.25
N SER A 79 14.48 6.14 11.44
CA SER A 79 14.44 7.59 11.63
C SER A 79 15.77 8.29 11.34
N ASP A 80 16.86 7.52 11.20
CA ASP A 80 18.09 8.05 10.62
C ASP A 80 17.80 8.50 9.18
N LYS A 81 18.36 9.67 8.81
CA LYS A 81 18.19 10.33 7.50
C LYS A 81 18.54 9.42 6.34
N THR A 82 19.30 8.35 6.57
CA THR A 82 19.67 7.36 5.54
C THR A 82 18.53 6.47 5.07
N TYR A 83 17.47 6.26 5.86
CA TYR A 83 16.44 5.26 5.55
C TYR A 83 15.10 5.88 5.12
N GLY A 84 14.73 7.05 5.64
CA GLY A 84 13.56 7.82 5.20
C GLY A 84 12.21 7.16 5.48
N PHE A 85 12.05 6.53 6.64
CA PHE A 85 10.81 5.85 7.06
C PHE A 85 10.06 6.67 8.10
N TYR A 86 8.74 6.72 7.94
CA TYR A 86 7.83 7.34 8.90
C TYR A 86 6.68 6.39 9.22
N GLY A 87 6.81 5.68 10.35
CA GLY A 87 5.81 4.73 10.85
C GLY A 87 4.80 5.39 11.78
N PHE A 88 3.73 5.95 11.22
CA PHE A 88 2.63 6.56 11.98
C PHE A 88 1.44 5.59 12.19
N ALA A 89 1.66 4.28 12.05
CA ALA A 89 0.61 3.29 12.15
C ALA A 89 0.01 3.23 13.58
N ASN A 90 -1.32 3.22 13.65
CA ASN A 90 -2.13 3.14 14.87
C ASN A 90 -1.76 4.18 15.95
N LYS A 91 -1.51 5.44 15.54
CA LYS A 91 -1.18 6.53 16.46
C LYS A 91 -2.38 7.41 16.81
N GLY A 92 -3.60 7.00 16.42
CA GLY A 92 -4.83 7.73 16.71
C GLY A 92 -4.91 9.10 16.02
N LEU A 93 -4.22 9.27 14.89
CA LEU A 93 -4.15 10.54 14.18
C LEU A 93 -5.51 10.86 13.55
N ARG A 94 -5.97 12.10 13.78
CA ARG A 94 -7.18 12.67 13.16
C ARG A 94 -6.90 13.70 12.07
N ARG A 95 -5.68 14.24 12.06
CA ARG A 95 -5.21 15.21 11.07
C ARG A 95 -3.85 14.80 10.56
N TRP A 96 -3.58 15.09 9.29
CA TRP A 96 -2.28 14.85 8.69
C TRP A 96 -1.17 15.50 9.53
N PRO A 97 -0.17 14.74 10.02
CA PRO A 97 0.87 15.31 10.86
C PRO A 97 1.87 16.11 10.01
N GLU A 98 2.58 17.03 10.66
CA GLU A 98 3.74 17.66 10.04
C GLU A 98 4.85 16.61 9.87
N ILE A 99 5.27 16.36 8.63
CA ILE A 99 6.38 15.47 8.32
C ILE A 99 7.60 16.35 8.06
N SER A 100 8.53 16.36 9.01
CA SER A 100 9.84 16.97 8.79
C SER A 100 10.57 16.26 7.65
N GLN A 101 11.35 16.98 6.84
CA GLN A 101 12.20 16.39 5.79
C GLN A 101 11.46 15.58 4.70
N VAL A 102 10.36 16.12 4.18
CA VAL A 102 9.58 15.54 3.05
C VAL A 102 10.46 15.14 1.84
N ASP A 103 11.56 15.85 1.62
CA ASP A 103 12.49 15.60 0.50
C ASP A 103 13.27 14.29 0.61
N GLU A 104 13.46 13.75 1.81
CA GLU A 104 14.17 12.48 2.07
C GLU A 104 13.23 11.33 2.42
N CYS A 105 11.94 11.62 2.58
CA CYS A 105 10.93 10.64 2.94
C CYS A 105 10.70 9.63 1.80
N GLN A 106 10.94 8.35 2.09
CA GLN A 106 10.77 7.26 1.14
C GLN A 106 9.57 6.37 1.45
N ARG A 107 9.18 6.22 2.71
CA ARG A 107 8.08 5.31 3.08
C ARG A 107 7.27 5.89 4.23
N ILE A 108 5.97 5.95 4.05
CA ILE A 108 5.04 6.39 5.08
C ILE A 108 3.95 5.34 5.25
N SER A 109 3.68 4.99 6.50
CA SER A 109 2.47 4.26 6.85
C SER A 109 1.65 5.03 7.85
N PHE A 110 0.40 5.29 7.48
CA PHE A 110 -0.64 5.80 8.34
C PHE A 110 -1.70 4.73 8.66
N MET A 111 -1.35 3.45 8.52
CA MET A 111 -2.29 2.37 8.72
C MET A 111 -3.01 2.46 10.08
N GLY A 112 -4.33 2.26 10.10
CA GLY A 112 -5.10 2.19 11.35
C GLY A 112 -5.24 3.54 12.06
N ASN A 113 -5.21 4.67 11.33
CA ASN A 113 -5.58 5.97 11.88
C ASN A 113 -7.04 6.32 11.55
N SER A 114 -7.46 7.54 11.85
CA SER A 114 -8.85 7.98 11.65
C SER A 114 -8.85 9.43 11.20
N PHE A 115 -8.23 9.71 10.05
CA PHE A 115 -8.17 11.04 9.50
C PHE A 115 -9.57 11.55 9.19
N ASP A 116 -9.89 12.73 9.73
CA ASP A 116 -11.13 13.43 9.41
C ASP A 116 -11.11 13.89 7.94
N SER A 117 -9.94 14.27 7.44
CA SER A 117 -9.70 14.61 6.04
C SER A 117 -8.22 14.52 5.66
N LEU A 118 -7.95 14.30 4.38
CA LEU A 118 -6.62 14.45 3.79
C LEU A 118 -6.35 15.92 3.41
N PRO A 119 -5.08 16.35 3.35
CA PRO A 119 -4.70 17.70 2.93
C PRO A 119 -5.26 18.07 1.56
N ALA A 120 -5.97 19.21 1.50
CA ALA A 120 -6.53 19.73 0.26
C ALA A 120 -5.45 20.29 -0.67
N GLU A 121 -4.41 20.90 -0.10
CA GLU A 121 -3.24 21.35 -0.84
C GLU A 121 -2.31 20.17 -1.16
N PRO A 122 -1.71 20.13 -2.36
CA PRO A 122 -0.81 19.05 -2.74
C PRO A 122 0.39 19.00 -1.80
N LEU A 123 0.69 17.80 -1.29
CA LEU A 123 1.94 17.55 -0.60
C LEU A 123 3.01 17.08 -1.59
N VAL A 124 4.22 17.61 -1.45
CA VAL A 124 5.35 17.30 -2.31
C VAL A 124 6.27 16.32 -1.58
N PHE A 125 6.25 15.06 -2.01
CA PHE A 125 7.14 14.01 -1.51
C PHE A 125 7.95 13.40 -2.68
N PRO A 126 9.03 14.06 -3.11
CA PRO A 126 9.71 13.74 -4.36
C PRO A 126 10.41 12.38 -4.34
N LYS A 127 10.66 11.80 -3.15
CA LYS A 127 11.32 10.49 -2.98
C LYS A 127 10.39 9.42 -2.41
N LEU A 128 9.11 9.70 -2.19
CA LEU A 128 8.19 8.73 -1.59
C LEU A 128 7.97 7.55 -2.54
N ARG A 129 8.28 6.36 -2.05
CA ARG A 129 8.18 5.08 -2.76
C ARG A 129 6.99 4.25 -2.27
N THR A 130 6.63 4.36 -0.99
CA THR A 130 5.54 3.59 -0.40
C THR A 130 4.66 4.47 0.46
N LEU A 131 3.34 4.40 0.22
CA LEU A 131 2.32 5.06 1.01
C LEU A 131 1.23 4.05 1.38
N ILE A 132 1.03 3.86 2.68
CA ILE A 132 -0.02 2.99 3.24
C ILE A 132 -1.01 3.88 3.99
N LEU A 133 -2.25 3.94 3.50
CA LEU A 133 -3.39 4.62 4.14
C LEU A 133 -4.48 3.61 4.54
N LYS A 134 -4.08 2.35 4.75
CA LYS A 134 -4.95 1.21 5.03
C LYS A 134 -5.70 1.36 6.35
N GLU A 135 -6.94 0.87 6.41
CA GLU A 135 -7.77 0.87 7.64
C GLU A 135 -7.93 2.25 8.26
N ASP A 136 -8.14 3.25 7.40
CA ASP A 136 -8.35 4.63 7.83
C ASP A 136 -9.82 5.06 7.66
N GLY A 137 -10.22 6.10 8.40
CA GLY A 137 -11.52 6.76 8.31
C GLY A 137 -11.70 7.64 7.06
N ILE A 138 -10.71 7.71 6.17
CA ILE A 138 -10.71 8.55 4.96
C ILE A 138 -11.94 8.26 4.09
N SER A 139 -12.80 9.26 3.95
CA SER A 139 -13.99 9.21 3.09
C SER A 139 -13.78 9.85 1.72
N THR A 140 -12.75 10.69 1.56
CA THR A 140 -12.48 11.41 0.31
C THR A 140 -10.99 11.67 0.18
N ILE A 141 -10.46 11.44 -1.02
CA ILE A 141 -9.11 11.84 -1.38
C ILE A 141 -9.20 13.09 -2.27
N PRO A 142 -8.63 14.23 -1.86
CA PRO A 142 -8.62 15.45 -2.67
C PRO A 142 -8.02 15.21 -4.05
N ASP A 143 -8.57 15.90 -5.06
CA ASP A 143 -8.22 15.68 -6.46
C ASP A 143 -6.72 15.81 -6.75
N ARG A 144 -6.02 16.67 -6.00
CA ARG A 144 -4.61 16.98 -6.18
C ARG A 144 -3.67 16.25 -5.22
N PHE A 145 -4.19 15.37 -4.36
CA PHE A 145 -3.42 14.74 -3.28
C PHE A 145 -2.14 14.03 -3.76
N PHE A 146 -2.19 13.36 -4.92
CA PHE A 146 -1.06 12.61 -5.46
C PHE A 146 -0.13 13.40 -6.40
N GLN A 147 -0.37 14.70 -6.64
CA GLN A 147 0.39 15.47 -7.64
C GLN A 147 1.90 15.54 -7.34
N GLY A 148 2.29 15.55 -6.06
CA GLY A 148 3.70 15.62 -5.65
C GLY A 148 4.36 14.28 -5.34
N MET A 149 3.77 13.15 -5.77
CA MET A 149 4.21 11.78 -5.40
C MET A 149 4.61 10.93 -6.62
N GLU A 150 5.22 11.54 -7.65
CA GLU A 150 5.59 10.84 -8.90
C GLU A 150 6.56 9.66 -8.71
N ALA A 151 7.30 9.64 -7.61
CA ALA A 151 8.23 8.57 -7.24
C ALA A 151 7.56 7.30 -6.69
N LEU A 152 6.25 7.36 -6.39
CA LEU A 152 5.52 6.30 -5.69
C LEU A 152 5.52 5.00 -6.48
N LEU A 153 5.82 3.90 -5.78
CA LEU A 153 5.90 2.54 -6.31
C LEU A 153 4.81 1.64 -5.71
N VAL A 154 4.48 1.84 -4.44
CA VAL A 154 3.50 1.05 -3.70
C VAL A 154 2.48 1.98 -3.07
N LEU A 155 1.21 1.74 -3.37
CA LEU A 155 0.09 2.47 -2.79
C LEU A 155 -0.95 1.48 -2.25
N ASP A 156 -1.24 1.58 -0.96
CA ASP A 156 -2.28 0.80 -0.31
C ASP A 156 -3.39 1.70 0.24
N LEU A 157 -4.59 1.54 -0.32
CA LEU A 157 -5.81 2.23 0.09
C LEU A 157 -6.89 1.20 0.48
N ARG A 158 -6.52 0.01 0.97
CA ARG A 158 -7.53 -0.95 1.45
C ARG A 158 -8.21 -0.45 2.73
N SER A 159 -9.48 -0.82 2.87
CA SER A 159 -10.34 -0.48 4.00
C SER A 159 -10.48 1.03 4.24
N VAL A 160 -10.32 1.86 3.19
CA VAL A 160 -10.76 3.26 3.19
C VAL A 160 -12.19 3.37 2.65
N ARG A 161 -12.84 4.50 2.89
CA ARG A 161 -14.26 4.75 2.56
C ARG A 161 -14.44 5.73 1.41
N VAL A 162 -13.51 5.71 0.46
CA VAL A 162 -13.51 6.64 -0.67
C VAL A 162 -14.58 6.26 -1.69
N ALA A 163 -15.28 7.25 -2.22
CA ALA A 163 -16.30 7.04 -3.25
C ALA A 163 -15.72 6.99 -4.67
N SER A 164 -14.50 7.47 -4.90
CA SER A 164 -13.86 7.46 -6.22
C SER A 164 -12.35 7.61 -6.11
N LEU A 165 -11.64 7.29 -7.19
CA LEU A 165 -10.22 7.64 -7.34
C LEU A 165 -10.08 9.10 -7.83
N PRO A 166 -9.22 9.93 -7.21
CA PRO A 166 -9.02 11.31 -7.63
C PRO A 166 -8.28 11.40 -8.97
N SER A 167 -8.47 12.51 -9.68
CA SER A 167 -7.85 12.74 -10.99
C SER A 167 -6.30 12.67 -10.97
N SER A 168 -5.66 13.02 -9.84
CA SER A 168 -4.20 12.91 -9.65
C SER A 168 -3.66 11.48 -9.59
N PHE A 169 -4.48 10.42 -9.63
CA PHE A 169 -3.99 9.04 -9.80
C PHE A 169 -3.08 8.90 -11.04
N ARG A 170 -3.37 9.66 -12.10
CA ARG A 170 -2.53 9.70 -13.33
C ARG A 170 -1.08 10.14 -13.09
N CYS A 171 -0.81 10.87 -12.01
CA CYS A 171 0.52 11.34 -11.66
C CYS A 171 1.42 10.21 -11.13
N LEU A 172 0.83 9.07 -10.72
CA LEU A 172 1.55 7.92 -10.17
C LEU A 172 2.21 7.07 -11.27
N VAL A 173 2.92 7.72 -12.20
CA VAL A 173 3.49 7.12 -13.42
C VAL A 173 4.56 6.05 -13.17
N ARG A 174 5.02 5.92 -11.91
CA ARG A 174 5.98 4.90 -11.46
C ARG A 174 5.36 3.78 -10.65
N LEU A 175 4.06 3.84 -10.37
CA LEU A 175 3.39 2.87 -9.50
C LEU A 175 3.51 1.46 -10.07
N LYS A 176 3.87 0.52 -9.19
CA LYS A 176 4.12 -0.89 -9.47
C LYS A 176 3.16 -1.81 -8.72
N ALA A 177 2.74 -1.44 -7.51
CA ALA A 177 1.76 -2.17 -6.74
C ALA A 177 0.65 -1.24 -6.24
N LEU A 178 -0.60 -1.64 -6.50
CA LEU A 178 -1.80 -0.93 -6.09
C LEU A 178 -2.76 -1.90 -5.40
N PHE A 179 -3.21 -1.54 -4.20
CA PHE A 179 -4.17 -2.29 -3.43
C PHE A 179 -5.38 -1.41 -3.11
N LEU A 180 -6.55 -1.82 -3.57
CA LEU A 180 -7.81 -1.13 -3.32
C LEU A 180 -8.83 -2.13 -2.81
N SER A 181 -9.67 -1.70 -1.86
CA SER A 181 -10.90 -2.42 -1.54
C SER A 181 -12.07 -1.45 -1.61
N ARG A 182 -13.23 -1.96 -2.01
CA ARG A 182 -14.47 -1.20 -1.90
C ARG A 182 -15.00 -1.29 -0.46
N SER A 183 -15.42 -0.17 0.10
CA SER A 183 -16.22 -0.20 1.33
C SER A 183 -17.67 -0.56 0.98
N PRO A 184 -18.31 -1.56 1.63
CA PRO A 184 -19.68 -1.96 1.30
C PRO A 184 -20.72 -0.89 1.66
N TRP A 185 -20.33 0.10 2.46
CA TRP A 185 -21.18 1.21 2.94
C TRP A 185 -21.11 2.47 2.08
N VAL A 186 -20.32 2.45 1.00
CA VAL A 186 -20.09 3.61 0.13
C VAL A 186 -20.34 3.20 -1.31
N ASP A 187 -21.15 4.00 -1.99
CA ASP A 187 -21.36 3.89 -3.43
C ASP A 187 -20.09 4.36 -4.15
N PHE A 188 -19.30 3.39 -4.60
CA PHE A 188 -18.06 3.65 -5.29
C PHE A 188 -18.34 3.89 -6.79
N ASP A 189 -17.87 5.01 -7.32
CA ASP A 189 -17.85 5.31 -8.75
C ASP A 189 -16.82 4.41 -9.46
N VAL A 190 -17.32 3.27 -9.93
CA VAL A 190 -16.55 2.27 -10.67
C VAL A 190 -15.95 2.83 -11.97
N THR A 191 -16.47 3.94 -12.52
CA THR A 191 -15.90 4.55 -13.73
C THR A 191 -14.53 5.17 -13.47
N SER A 192 -14.29 5.63 -12.23
CA SER A 192 -12.99 6.15 -11.79
C SER A 192 -11.87 5.10 -11.84
N LEU A 193 -12.19 3.80 -11.84
CA LEU A 193 -11.19 2.72 -12.00
C LEU A 193 -10.50 2.76 -13.37
N SER A 194 -11.11 3.37 -14.39
CA SER A 194 -10.47 3.56 -15.71
C SER A 194 -9.11 4.28 -15.61
N LEU A 195 -8.92 5.14 -14.60
CA LEU A 195 -7.65 5.82 -14.31
C LEU A 195 -6.50 4.85 -14.04
N ILE A 196 -6.78 3.66 -13.49
CA ILE A 196 -5.77 2.63 -13.24
C ILE A 196 -5.10 2.22 -14.56
N GLY A 197 -5.84 2.21 -15.67
CA GLY A 197 -5.28 1.88 -16.98
C GLY A 197 -4.23 2.87 -17.50
N GLU A 198 -4.07 4.04 -16.87
CA GLU A 198 -2.99 4.98 -17.16
C GLU A 198 -1.65 4.57 -16.51
N LEU A 199 -1.69 3.69 -15.50
CA LEU A 199 -0.53 3.24 -14.72
C LEU A 199 0.27 2.14 -15.45
N LYS A 200 0.94 2.50 -16.55
CA LYS A 200 1.60 1.53 -17.46
C LYS A 200 2.73 0.70 -16.83
N LYS A 201 3.22 1.08 -15.65
CA LYS A 201 4.26 0.35 -14.91
C LYS A 201 3.72 -0.58 -13.82
N LEU A 202 2.39 -0.66 -13.68
CA LEU A 202 1.77 -1.50 -12.66
C LEU A 202 2.08 -2.98 -12.92
N GLU A 203 2.61 -3.66 -11.91
CA GLU A 203 2.99 -5.08 -11.92
C GLU A 203 2.05 -5.92 -11.03
N ILE A 204 1.52 -5.33 -9.96
CA ILE A 204 0.61 -5.96 -9.01
C ILE A 204 -0.63 -5.08 -8.84
N LEU A 205 -1.80 -5.66 -9.06
CA LEU A 205 -3.09 -5.03 -8.81
C LEU A 205 -3.95 -5.96 -7.96
N GLN A 206 -4.34 -5.50 -6.79
CA GLN A 206 -5.34 -6.15 -5.95
C GLN A 206 -6.57 -5.25 -5.85
N LEU A 207 -7.72 -5.82 -6.22
CA LEU A 207 -9.04 -5.22 -6.06
C LEU A 207 -9.87 -6.15 -5.19
N GLU A 208 -10.45 -5.62 -4.13
CA GLU A 208 -11.26 -6.38 -3.18
C GLU A 208 -12.68 -5.82 -3.09
N GLU A 209 -13.67 -6.72 -3.12
CA GLU A 209 -15.11 -6.40 -2.92
C GLU A 209 -15.72 -5.42 -3.94
N PHE A 210 -15.09 -5.26 -5.11
CA PHE A 210 -15.66 -4.49 -6.22
C PHE A 210 -16.73 -5.27 -6.99
N GLU A 211 -17.83 -4.60 -7.29
CA GLU A 211 -18.88 -5.09 -8.17
C GLU A 211 -18.75 -4.40 -9.53
N PHE A 212 -18.25 -5.13 -10.52
CA PHE A 212 -18.01 -4.61 -11.86
C PHE A 212 -19.23 -4.88 -12.75
N GLY A 213 -19.97 -3.86 -13.17
CA GLY A 213 -20.92 -4.07 -14.28
C GLY A 213 -20.19 -4.49 -15.57
N THR A 214 -19.06 -3.83 -15.86
CA THR A 214 -18.09 -4.24 -16.87
C THR A 214 -16.69 -3.87 -16.38
N VAL A 215 -15.72 -4.76 -16.52
CA VAL A 215 -14.31 -4.43 -16.27
C VAL A 215 -13.89 -3.27 -17.20
N PRO A 216 -13.25 -2.21 -16.70
CA PRO A 216 -12.80 -1.09 -17.54
C PRO A 216 -11.89 -1.59 -18.66
N LYS A 217 -12.20 -1.25 -19.91
CA LYS A 217 -11.38 -1.64 -21.08
C LYS A 217 -9.94 -1.12 -20.96
N GLU A 218 -9.76 -0.03 -20.21
CA GLU A 218 -8.48 0.60 -19.93
C GLU A 218 -7.52 -0.32 -19.17
N PHE A 219 -8.02 -1.34 -18.46
CA PHE A 219 -7.17 -2.37 -17.84
C PHE A 219 -6.35 -3.14 -18.87
N GLY A 220 -6.81 -3.22 -20.13
CA GLY A 220 -6.03 -3.79 -21.24
C GLY A 220 -4.71 -3.05 -21.52
N ASN A 221 -4.54 -1.84 -20.98
CA ASN A 221 -3.29 -1.10 -21.09
C ASN A 221 -2.21 -1.50 -20.06
N LEU A 222 -2.54 -2.32 -19.06
CA LEU A 222 -1.64 -2.72 -17.98
C LEU A 222 -0.66 -3.82 -18.46
N THR A 223 0.13 -3.51 -19.47
CA THR A 223 1.01 -4.47 -20.16
C THR A 223 2.18 -5.01 -19.33
N LYS A 224 2.40 -4.46 -18.13
CA LYS A 224 3.41 -4.91 -17.16
C LYS A 224 2.82 -5.73 -16.01
N LEU A 225 1.50 -5.91 -15.97
CA LEU A 225 0.82 -6.63 -14.90
C LEU A 225 1.27 -8.09 -14.86
N ARG A 226 1.64 -8.56 -13.67
CA ARG A 226 2.13 -9.92 -13.38
C ARG A 226 1.25 -10.63 -12.36
N CYS A 227 0.59 -9.87 -11.49
CA CYS A 227 -0.33 -10.38 -10.49
C CYS A 227 -1.60 -9.53 -10.52
N LEU A 228 -2.73 -10.18 -10.79
CA LEU A 228 -4.07 -9.61 -10.68
C LEU A 228 -4.84 -10.45 -9.67
N ASP A 229 -5.28 -9.80 -8.59
CA ASP A 229 -6.07 -10.42 -7.53
C ASP A 229 -7.42 -9.70 -7.43
N LEU A 230 -8.51 -10.45 -7.58
CA LEU A 230 -9.89 -9.95 -7.64
C LEU A 230 -10.71 -10.56 -6.50
N LEU A 231 -10.21 -10.39 -5.27
CA LEU A 231 -10.78 -11.00 -4.08
C LEU A 231 -12.23 -10.55 -3.86
N ARG A 232 -13.17 -11.49 -3.85
CA ARG A 232 -14.61 -11.23 -3.66
C ARG A 232 -15.20 -10.21 -4.65
N CYS A 233 -14.54 -9.98 -5.78
CA CYS A 233 -15.11 -9.19 -6.86
C CYS A 233 -16.17 -9.98 -7.61
N ARG A 234 -17.19 -9.29 -8.10
CA ARG A 234 -18.32 -9.90 -8.83
C ARG A 234 -18.60 -9.14 -10.10
N GLU A 235 -19.11 -9.85 -11.10
CA GLU A 235 -19.78 -9.20 -12.24
C GLU A 235 -21.16 -8.73 -11.77
N GLY A 236 -21.43 -7.43 -11.91
CA GLY A 236 -22.74 -6.84 -11.70
C GLY A 236 -23.67 -7.24 -12.84
N TYR A 237 -24.91 -7.61 -12.51
CA TYR A 237 -25.93 -7.92 -13.51
C TYR A 237 -26.20 -6.67 -14.35
N ARG A 238 -26.16 -6.81 -15.68
CA ARG A 238 -26.76 -5.81 -16.58
C ARG A 238 -28.28 -5.95 -16.42
N GLU A 239 -28.93 -4.98 -15.79
CA GLU A 239 -30.37 -4.81 -16.04
C GLU A 239 -30.52 -4.47 -17.53
N THR A 240 -31.05 -5.43 -18.28
CA THR A 240 -31.40 -5.32 -19.70
C THR A 240 -32.64 -4.48 -19.90
#